data_AF-A0A1Q3GG34-F1
#
_entry.id   AF-A0A1Q3GG34-F1
#
_cell.length_a   1.000
_cell.length_b   1.000
_cell.length_c   1.000
_cell.angle_alpha   90.00
_cell.angle_beta   90.00
_cell.angle_gamma   90.00
#
_symmetry.space_group_name_H-M   'P 1'
#
loop_
_entity.id
_entity.type
_entity.pdbx_description
1 polymer ?
#
loop_
_entity_poly.entity_id
_entity_poly.type
_entity_poly.pdbx_seq_one_letter_code
_entity_poly.pdbx_strand_id
1 'polypeptide(L)' 'MFFLVDICSYLIEKSKNLLLNLDNSVSEIAYSLGFNQPQNFSKFFKKKTQMSLAEYRNLH' A
#
# COMPACT_ATOMS: atom_id res chain seq x y z
N MET A 1 -2.68 -14.75 -16.33
CA MET A 1 -2.88 -14.94 -14.87
C MET A 1 -1.59 -14.77 -14.06
N PHE A 2 -0.41 -15.21 -14.55
CA PHE A 2 0.88 -15.05 -13.84
C PHE A 2 1.33 -13.58 -13.65
N PHE A 3 1.34 -12.75 -14.70
CA PHE A 3 1.84 -11.36 -14.63
C PHE A 3 1.13 -10.44 -13.61
N LEU A 4 -0.13 -10.70 -13.29
CA LEU A 4 -0.90 -9.86 -12.35
C LEU A 4 -0.53 -10.13 -10.88
N VAL A 5 -0.06 -11.34 -10.58
CA VAL A 5 0.35 -11.72 -9.23
C VAL A 5 1.62 -10.97 -8.83
N ASP A 6 2.59 -10.89 -9.74
CA ASP A 6 3.88 -10.24 -9.50
C ASP A 6 3.71 -8.73 -9.25
N ILE A 7 2.82 -8.07 -9.99
CA ILE A 7 2.50 -6.65 -9.81
C ILE A 7 1.91 -6.40 -8.43
N CYS A 8 0.98 -7.24 -7.98
CA CYS A 8 0.37 -7.07 -6.66
C CYS A 8 1.42 -7.18 -5.53
N SER A 9 2.30 -8.18 -5.61
CA SER A 9 3.36 -8.39 -4.62
C SER A 9 4.35 -7.22 -4.60
N TYR A 10 4.77 -6.76 -5.79
CA TYR A 10 5.63 -5.58 -5.91
C TYR A 10 5.00 -4.33 -5.29
N LEU A 11 3.72 -4.06 -5.59
CA LEU A 11 3.01 -2.91 -5.03
C LEU A 11 2.94 -2.97 -3.51
N ILE A 12 2.71 -4.16 -2.94
CA ILE A 12 2.66 -4.35 -1.49
C ILE A 12 4.01 -4.07 -0.83
N GLU A 13 5.09 -4.68 -1.32
CA GLU A 13 6.43 -4.44 -0.77
C GLU A 13 6.85 -2.98 -0.88
N LYS A 14 6.56 -2.34 -2.02
CA LYS A 14 6.82 -0.90 -2.19
C LYS A 14 6.00 -0.06 -1.21
N SER A 15 4.72 -0.36 -1.04
CA SER A 15 3.88 0.37 -0.06
C SER A 15 4.36 0.20 1.37
N LYS A 16 4.79 -0.99 1.79
CA LYS A 16 5.37 -1.20 3.13
C LYS A 16 6.57 -0.29 3.37
N ASN A 17 7.52 -0.26 2.43
CA ASN A 17 8.70 0.62 2.52
C ASN A 17 8.32 2.11 2.58
N LEU A 18 7.33 2.53 1.79
CA LEU A 18 6.84 3.91 1.80
C LEU A 18 6.12 4.28 3.09
N LEU A 19 5.46 3.32 3.75
CA LEU A 19 4.75 3.52 5.01
C LEU A 19 5.67 3.65 6.22
N LEU A 20 6.90 3.11 6.15
CA LEU A 20 7.94 3.30 7.16
C LEU A 20 8.46 4.73 7.21
N ASN A 21 8.31 5.49 6.11
CA ASN A 21 8.57 6.93 6.10
C ASN A 21 7.34 7.68 6.61
N LEU A 22 7.44 8.21 7.84
CA LEU A 22 6.36 8.92 8.54
C LEU A 22 5.90 10.21 7.84
N ASP A 23 6.74 10.80 6.98
CA ASP A 23 6.43 12.05 6.28
C ASP A 23 5.44 11.88 5.12
N ASN A 24 5.30 10.68 4.56
CA ASN A 24 4.40 10.46 3.44
C ASN A 24 2.95 10.31 3.92
N SER A 25 2.02 11.05 3.34
CA SER A 25 0.59 10.80 3.56
C SER A 25 0.12 9.55 2.82
N VAL A 26 -0.94 8.92 3.32
CA VAL A 26 -1.57 7.75 2.64
C VAL A 26 -2.00 8.11 1.20
N SER A 27 -2.43 9.34 0.99
CA SER A 27 -2.83 9.84 -0.33
C SER A 27 -1.66 9.92 -1.31
N GLU A 28 -0.52 10.48 -0.90
CA GLU A 28 0.68 10.56 -1.73
C GLU A 28 1.20 9.17 -2.10
N ILE A 29 1.21 8.24 -1.13
CA ILE A 29 1.60 6.85 -1.39
C ILE A 29 0.67 6.23 -2.43
N ALA A 30 -0.66 6.41 -2.29
CA ALA A 30 -1.62 5.87 -3.24
C ALA A 30 -1.40 6.40 -4.67
N TYR A 31 -1.22 7.72 -4.82
CA TYR A 31 -0.99 8.33 -6.12
C TYR A 31 0.36 7.89 -6.74
N SER A 32 1.42 7.78 -5.92
CA SER A 32 2.74 7.31 -6.38
C SER A 32 2.73 5.86 -6.89
N LEU A 33 1.78 5.05 -6.40
CA LEU A 33 1.59 3.65 -6.78
C LEU A 33 0.59 3.48 -7.92
N GLY A 34 0.07 4.57 -8.49
CA GLY A 34 -0.85 4.57 -9.63
C GLY A 34 -2.32 4.36 -9.26
N PHE A 35 -2.71 4.51 -7.99
CA PHE A 35 -4.11 4.49 -7.60
C PHE A 35 -4.75 5.85 -7.81
N ASN A 36 -5.86 5.89 -8.55
CA ASN A 36 -6.63 7.12 -8.77
C ASN A 36 -7.33 7.63 -7.51
N GLN A 37 -7.54 6.75 -6.51
CA GLN A 37 -8.21 7.08 -5.26
C GLN A 37 -7.48 6.42 -4.08
N PRO A 38 -7.11 7.19 -3.04
CA PRO A 38 -6.49 6.64 -1.82
C PRO A 38 -7.31 5.54 -1.15
N GLN A 39 -8.63 5.64 -1.23
CA GLN A 39 -9.56 4.65 -0.66
C GLN A 39 -9.38 3.26 -1.29
N ASN A 40 -9.12 3.21 -2.60
CA ASN A 40 -8.91 1.96 -3.33
C ASN A 40 -7.57 1.33 -2.92
N PHE A 41 -6.54 2.15 -2.73
CA PHE A 41 -5.26 1.72 -2.17
C PHE A 41 -5.43 1.14 -0.76
N SER A 42 -6.13 1.83 0.14
CA SER A 42 -6.37 1.35 1.50
C SER A 42 -7.09 0.00 1.53
N LYS A 43 -8.12 -0.19 0.68
CA LYS A 43 -8.83 -1.47 0.54
C LYS A 43 -7.92 -2.56 -0.04
N PHE A 44 -7.12 -2.24 -1.06
CA PHE A 44 -6.17 -3.16 -1.67
C PHE A 44 -5.13 -3.64 -0.66
N PHE A 45 -4.50 -2.72 0.07
CA PHE A 45 -3.49 -3.02 1.08
C PHE A 45 -4.07 -3.91 2.18
N LYS A 46 -5.23 -3.55 2.73
CA LYS A 46 -5.90 -4.37 3.75
C LYS A 46 -6.27 -5.75 3.25
N LYS A 47 -6.78 -5.88 2.02
CA LYS A 47 -7.11 -7.18 1.44
C LYS A 47 -5.89 -8.08 1.25
N LYS A 48 -4.72 -7.51 0.95
CA LYS A 48 -3.48 -8.26 0.67
C LYS A 48 -2.66 -8.56 1.93
N THR A 49 -2.68 -7.68 2.92
CA THR A 49 -1.86 -7.81 4.14
C THR A 49 -2.67 -8.24 5.36
N GLN A 50 -4.01 -8.19 5.29
CA GLN A 50 -4.92 -8.33 6.43
C GLN A 50 -4.74 -7.24 7.51
N MET A 51 -4.00 -6.17 7.21
CA MET A 51 -3.74 -5.05 8.10
C MET A 51 -4.07 -3.73 7.42
N SER A 52 -4.58 -2.76 8.17
CA SER A 52 -4.71 -1.38 7.70
C SER A 52 -3.35 -0.69 7.66
N LEU A 53 -3.28 0.39 6.88
CA LEU A 53 -2.08 1.22 6.77
C LEU A 53 -1.68 1.83 8.13
N ALA A 54 -2.67 2.20 8.95
CA ALA A 54 -2.45 2.75 10.29
C ALA A 54 -1.97 1.67 11.27
N GLU A 55 -2.56 0.47 11.25
CA GLU A 55 -2.06 -0.66 12.05
C GLU A 55 -0.61 -1.01 11.68
N TYR A 56 -0.28 -1.00 10.39
CA TYR A 56 1.08 -1.25 9.92
C TYR A 56 2.08 -0.18 10.41
N ARG A 57 1.69 1.10 10.39
CA ARG A 57 2.50 2.22 10.92
C ARG A 57 2.65 2.23 12.44
N ASN A 58 1.67 1.73 13.18
CA ASN A 58 1.77 1.68 14.64
C ASN A 58 2.62 0.51 15.12
N LEU A 59 2.81 -0.51 14.28
CA LEU A 59 3.62 -1.70 14.60
C LEU A 59 5.12 -1.46 14.38
N HIS A 60 5.49 -0.48 13.56
CA HIS A 60 6.85 -0.21 13.09
C HIS A 60 7.21 1.26 13.25
#